data_AF-A0A661V5D7-F1
#
_entry.id   AF-A0A661V5D7-F1
#
_cell.length_a   1.000
_cell.length_b   1.000
_cell.length_c   1.000
_cell.angle_alpha   90.00
_cell.angle_beta   90.00
_cell.angle_gamma   90.00
#
_symmetry.space_group_name_H-M   'P 1'
#
loop_
_entity.id
_entity.type
_entity.pdbx_description
1 polymer ?
#
loop_
_entity_poly.entity_id
_entity_poly.type
_entity_poly.pdbx_seq_one_letter_code
_entity_poly.pdbx_strand_id
1 'polypeptide(L)'
;MRSEFAGIERRLERLGECLQKLEPLRAKSLEELLDDPYLQDIVERNLEVAAQCCLDIANRIISLEAARKPRDYYEGIIRLGEIGVLPADFARHFAPIAGFRNILVHEYLDLDWDEIYANLQTLDDIYVFAEWVRRWLKDHDQGEIQP
;
A
#
# COMPACT_ATOMS: atom_id res chain seq x y z
N MET A 1 10.17 13.43 -17.66
CA MET A 1 9.91 12.25 -16.82
C MET A 1 10.75 11.08 -17.30
N ARG A 2 11.54 10.49 -16.39
CA ARG A 2 12.38 9.32 -16.65
C ARG A 2 11.50 8.07 -16.81
N SER A 3 11.74 7.24 -17.83
CA SER A 3 10.88 6.08 -18.10
C SER A 3 10.92 5.03 -16.98
N GLU A 4 11.94 5.09 -16.11
CA GLU A 4 12.13 4.17 -14.99
C GLU A 4 11.10 4.32 -13.86
N PHE A 5 10.47 5.50 -13.72
CA PHE A 5 9.45 5.78 -12.70
C PHE A 5 8.02 5.48 -13.14
N ALA A 6 7.77 5.29 -14.44
CA ALA A 6 6.44 5.06 -14.98
C ALA A 6 5.70 3.88 -14.32
N GLY A 7 6.44 2.86 -13.87
CA GLY A 7 5.88 1.72 -13.14
C GLY A 7 5.39 2.05 -11.73
N ILE A 8 5.99 3.05 -11.06
CA ILE A 8 5.57 3.54 -9.75
C ILE A 8 4.35 4.45 -9.92
N GLU A 9 4.40 5.39 -10.86
CA GLU A 9 3.31 6.35 -11.13
C GLU A 9 2.00 5.62 -11.46
N ARG A 10 2.03 4.64 -12.37
CA ARG A 10 0.85 3.82 -12.70
C ARG A 10 0.27 3.09 -11.49
N ARG A 11 1.12 2.67 -10.54
CA ARG A 11 0.65 2.03 -9.30
C ARG A 11 0.08 3.03 -8.31
N LEU A 12 0.62 4.24 -8.25
CA LEU A 12 0.03 5.33 -7.46
C LEU A 12 -1.34 5.75 -8.01
N GLU A 13 -1.50 5.79 -9.33
CA GLU A 13 -2.80 6.02 -9.98
C GLU A 13 -3.78 4.90 -9.61
N ARG A 14 -3.38 3.63 -9.79
CA ARG A 14 -4.22 2.48 -9.44
C ARG A 14 -4.57 2.45 -7.95
N LEU A 15 -3.63 2.78 -7.09
CA LEU A 15 -3.84 2.91 -5.65
C LEU A 15 -4.90 3.97 -5.36
N GLY A 16 -4.82 5.13 -6.00
CA GLY A 16 -5.81 6.19 -5.90
C GLY A 16 -7.21 5.75 -6.33
N GLU A 17 -7.34 5.00 -7.43
CA GLU A 17 -8.63 4.43 -7.88
C GLU A 17 -9.23 3.47 -6.86
N CYS A 18 -8.42 2.64 -6.21
CA CYS A 18 -8.88 1.72 -5.17
C CYS A 18 -9.36 2.49 -3.94
N LEU A 19 -8.58 3.47 -3.46
CA LEU A 19 -8.95 4.29 -2.31
C LEU A 19 -10.23 5.07 -2.57
N GLN A 20 -10.42 5.65 -3.76
CA GLN A 20 -11.66 6.34 -4.13
C GLN A 20 -12.91 5.45 -4.06
N LYS A 21 -12.78 4.15 -4.34
CA LYS A 21 -13.88 3.18 -4.23
C LYS A 21 -14.12 2.74 -2.79
N LEU A 22 -13.06 2.67 -1.98
CA LEU A 22 -13.12 2.25 -0.57
C LEU A 22 -13.65 3.35 0.34
N GLU A 23 -13.39 4.63 0.04
CA GLU A 23 -13.78 5.75 0.90
C GLU A 23 -15.29 5.83 1.24
N PRO A 24 -16.22 5.67 0.28
CA PRO A 24 -17.64 5.63 0.62
C PRO A 24 -18.03 4.38 1.44
N LEU A 25 -17.25 3.30 1.35
CA LEU A 25 -17.49 2.05 2.09
C LEU A 25 -16.92 2.12 3.51
N ARG A 26 -15.85 2.88 3.73
CA ARG A 26 -15.29 3.19 5.06
C ARG A 26 -16.33 3.83 5.98
N ALA A 27 -17.26 4.61 5.43
CA ALA A 27 -18.34 5.26 6.17
C ALA A 27 -19.50 4.33 6.57
N LYS A 28 -19.55 3.09 6.05
CA LYS A 28 -20.58 2.10 6.38
C LYS A 28 -20.22 1.35 7.66
N SER A 29 -21.24 0.88 8.37
CA SER A 29 -21.06 -0.06 9.47
C SER A 29 -20.64 -1.45 8.96
N LEU A 30 -20.03 -2.25 9.84
CA LEU A 30 -19.70 -3.64 9.53
C LEU A 30 -20.94 -4.45 9.14
N GLU A 31 -22.07 -4.26 9.85
CA GLU A 31 -23.33 -4.94 9.55
C GLU A 31 -23.85 -4.62 8.14
N GLU A 32 -23.79 -3.37 7.71
CA GLU A 32 -24.18 -2.98 6.34
C GLU A 32 -23.30 -3.59 5.26
N LEU A 33 -22.02 -3.83 5.55
CA LEU A 33 -21.11 -4.48 4.60
C LEU A 33 -21.36 -6.00 4.56
N LEU A 34 -21.63 -6.61 5.71
CA LEU A 34 -21.92 -8.04 5.81
C LEU A 34 -23.27 -8.44 5.20
N ASP A 35 -24.25 -7.52 5.15
CA ASP A 35 -25.56 -7.77 4.55
C ASP A 35 -25.56 -7.69 3.01
N ASP A 36 -24.50 -7.16 2.39
CA ASP A 36 -24.40 -7.02 0.93
C ASP A 36 -23.13 -7.69 0.36
N PRO A 37 -23.25 -8.87 -0.28
CA PRO A 37 -22.10 -9.59 -0.83
C PRO A 37 -21.37 -8.83 -1.94
N TYR A 38 -22.03 -7.90 -2.64
CA TYR A 38 -21.36 -7.08 -3.64
C TYR A 38 -20.47 -6.03 -3.00
N LEU A 39 -20.86 -5.49 -1.84
CA LEU A 39 -19.99 -4.59 -1.09
C LEU A 39 -18.79 -5.34 -0.54
N GLN A 40 -18.98 -6.60 -0.12
CA GLN A 40 -17.89 -7.48 0.33
C GLN A 40 -16.83 -7.63 -0.75
N ASP A 41 -17.24 -8.07 -1.95
CA ASP A 41 -16.36 -8.23 -3.11
C ASP A 41 -15.60 -6.93 -3.45
N ILE A 42 -16.28 -5.78 -3.36
CA ILE A 42 -15.66 -4.48 -3.66
C ILE A 42 -14.61 -4.13 -2.60
N VAL A 43 -14.92 -4.29 -1.31
CA VAL A 43 -13.98 -3.98 -0.22
C VAL A 43 -12.76 -4.89 -0.32
N GLU A 44 -12.96 -6.20 -0.35
CA GLU A 44 -11.89 -7.19 -0.41
C GLU A 44 -10.95 -6.93 -1.58
N ARG A 45 -11.52 -6.81 -2.79
CA ARG A 45 -10.71 -6.64 -4.00
C ARG A 45 -9.93 -5.34 -4.01
N ASN A 46 -10.54 -4.24 -3.55
CA ASN A 46 -9.83 -2.95 -3.57
C ASN A 46 -8.79 -2.84 -2.45
N LEU A 47 -9.01 -3.45 -1.28
CA LEU A 47 -8.00 -3.55 -0.24
C LEU A 47 -6.81 -4.42 -0.68
N GLU A 48 -7.07 -5.56 -1.31
CA GLU A 48 -6.04 -6.46 -1.85
C GLU A 48 -5.17 -5.72 -2.86
N VAL A 49 -5.79 -5.05 -3.84
CA VAL A 49 -5.09 -4.32 -4.89
C VAL A 49 -4.34 -3.11 -4.33
N ALA A 50 -4.92 -2.38 -3.38
CA ALA A 50 -4.26 -1.26 -2.72
C ALA A 50 -2.99 -1.71 -1.97
N ALA A 51 -3.10 -2.77 -1.18
CA ALA A 51 -1.98 -3.37 -0.48
C ALA A 51 -0.90 -3.86 -1.47
N GLN A 52 -1.29 -4.58 -2.53
CA GLN A 52 -0.35 -5.03 -3.55
C GLN A 52 0.38 -3.87 -4.24
N CYS A 53 -0.30 -2.77 -4.54
CA CYS A 53 0.33 -1.58 -5.11
C CYS A 53 1.42 -1.03 -4.19
N CYS A 54 1.17 -0.94 -2.88
CA CYS A 54 2.16 -0.49 -1.91
C CYS A 54 3.41 -1.39 -1.89
N LEU A 55 3.20 -2.71 -1.87
CA LEU A 55 4.29 -3.70 -1.85
C LEU A 55 5.13 -3.69 -3.13
N ASP A 56 4.48 -3.57 -4.28
CA ASP A 56 5.18 -3.47 -5.57
C ASP A 56 5.97 -2.18 -5.70
N ILE A 57 5.39 -1.05 -5.26
CA ILE A 57 6.08 0.24 -5.23
C ILE A 57 7.32 0.14 -4.36
N ALA A 58 7.21 -0.45 -3.17
CA ALA A 58 8.35 -0.64 -2.27
C ALA A 58 9.48 -1.43 -2.94
N ASN A 59 9.15 -2.58 -3.54
CA ASN A 59 10.14 -3.37 -4.28
C ASN A 59 10.76 -2.61 -5.45
N ARG A 60 9.98 -1.81 -6.16
CA ARG A 60 10.47 -1.01 -7.28
C ARG A 60 11.44 0.06 -6.82
N ILE A 61 11.15 0.78 -5.73
CA ILE A 61 12.04 1.78 -5.14
C ILE A 61 13.34 1.12 -4.68
N ILE A 62 13.27 0.02 -3.92
CA ILE A 62 14.46 -0.74 -3.47
C ILE A 62 15.35 -1.13 -4.65
N SER A 63 14.75 -1.56 -5.77
CA SER A 63 15.48 -1.92 -6.98
C SER A 63 16.14 -0.71 -7.66
N LEU A 64 15.54 0.47 -7.60
CA LEU A 64 16.09 1.70 -8.20
C LEU A 64 17.22 2.26 -7.34
N GLU A 65 17.10 2.15 -6.01
CA GLU A 65 18.12 2.55 -5.03
C GLU A 65 19.30 1.57 -4.93
N ALA A 66 19.29 0.49 -5.73
CA ALA A 66 20.25 -0.62 -5.64
C ALA A 66 20.43 -1.16 -4.20
N ALA A 67 19.38 -1.05 -3.38
CA ALA A 67 19.40 -1.45 -2.00
C ALA A 67 19.33 -2.98 -1.87
N ARG A 68 19.72 -3.50 -0.71
CA ARG A 68 19.69 -4.94 -0.44
C ARG A 68 18.27 -5.48 -0.62
N LYS A 69 18.13 -6.51 -1.46
CA LYS A 69 16.86 -7.19 -1.72
C LYS A 69 16.26 -7.72 -0.41
N PRO A 70 14.99 -7.40 -0.10
CA PRO A 70 14.32 -7.91 1.09
C PRO A 70 14.01 -9.41 0.95
N ARG A 71 13.89 -10.12 2.08
CA ARG A 71 13.51 -11.54 2.10
C ARG A 71 12.05 -11.75 1.73
N ASP A 72 11.19 -10.83 2.14
CA ASP A 72 9.75 -10.85 1.92
C ASP A 72 9.19 -9.42 1.79
N TYR A 73 7.88 -9.31 1.62
CA TYR A 73 7.20 -8.03 1.48
C TYR A 73 7.24 -7.16 2.74
N TYR A 74 7.22 -7.78 3.92
CA TYR A 74 7.30 -7.07 5.19
C TYR A 74 8.66 -6.37 5.32
N GLU A 75 9.75 -7.10 5.08
CA GLU A 75 11.10 -6.53 5.04
C GLU A 75 11.23 -5.49 3.93
N GLY A 76 10.47 -5.60 2.84
CA GLY A 76 10.39 -4.57 1.80
C GLY A 76 9.94 -3.21 2.35
N ILE A 77 8.89 -3.18 3.17
CA ILE A 77 8.43 -1.92 3.79
C ILE A 77 9.47 -1.40 4.81
N ILE A 78 10.03 -2.29 5.63
CA ILE A 78 11.09 -1.91 6.59
C ILE A 78 12.30 -1.32 5.87
N ARG A 79 12.71 -1.89 4.73
CA ARG A 79 13.82 -1.43 3.92
C ARG A 79 13.62 0.01 3.44
N LEU A 80 12.39 0.41 3.09
CA LEU A 80 12.10 1.80 2.73
C LEU A 80 12.38 2.77 3.89
N GLY A 81 12.14 2.33 5.13
CA GLY A 81 12.53 3.09 6.32
C GLY A 81 14.04 3.21 6.48
N GLU A 82 14.78 2.12 6.25
CA GLU A 82 16.25 2.09 6.35
C GLU A 82 16.95 3.00 5.34
N ILE A 83 16.40 3.12 4.12
CA ILE A 83 16.95 3.95 3.05
C ILE A 83 16.36 5.37 3.01
N GLY A 84 15.58 5.75 4.02
CA GLY A 84 15.07 7.12 4.19
C GLY A 84 13.90 7.53 3.28
N VAL A 85 13.27 6.57 2.59
CA VAL A 85 12.06 6.83 1.78
C VAL A 85 10.84 7.04 2.69
N LEU A 86 10.75 6.25 3.76
CA LEU A 86 9.73 6.39 4.79
C LEU A 86 10.39 6.79 6.13
N PRO A 87 9.69 7.53 7.02
CA PRO A 87 10.10 7.60 8.41
C PRO A 87 10.18 6.19 9.02
N ALA A 88 11.25 5.89 9.75
CA ALA A 88 11.50 4.53 10.26
C ALA A 88 10.37 3.99 11.13
N ASP A 89 9.75 4.83 11.98
CA ASP A 89 8.65 4.42 12.84
C ASP A 89 7.37 4.14 12.03
N PHE A 90 7.10 4.96 11.00
CA PHE A 90 5.98 4.72 10.08
C PHE A 90 6.20 3.42 9.28
N ALA A 91 7.42 3.16 8.80
CA ALA A 91 7.72 1.91 8.10
C ALA A 91 7.43 0.68 8.97
N ARG A 92 7.79 0.70 10.27
CA ARG A 92 7.47 -0.39 11.20
C ARG A 92 5.97 -0.54 11.43
N HIS A 93 5.25 0.57 11.56
CA HIS A 93 3.80 0.59 11.73
C HIS A 93 3.07 0.07 10.48
N PHE A 94 3.55 0.43 9.28
CA PHE A 94 2.90 0.11 8.01
C PHE A 94 3.26 -1.28 7.46
N ALA A 95 4.40 -1.84 7.83
CA ALA A 95 4.87 -3.15 7.34
C ALA A 95 3.87 -4.32 7.49
N PRO A 96 2.97 -4.39 8.50
CA PRO A 96 1.91 -5.38 8.59
C PRO A 96 0.96 -5.44 7.38
N ILE A 97 0.90 -4.41 6.52
CA ILE A 97 0.13 -4.45 5.26
C ILE A 97 0.53 -5.63 4.37
N ALA A 98 1.77 -6.11 4.48
CA ALA A 98 2.24 -7.31 3.79
C ALA A 98 1.52 -8.57 4.25
N GLY A 99 1.29 -8.71 5.56
CA GLY A 99 0.54 -9.82 6.14
C GLY A 99 -0.93 -9.76 5.76
N PHE A 100 -1.55 -8.60 5.91
CA PHE A 100 -2.94 -8.38 5.52
C PHE A 100 -3.20 -8.73 4.04
N ARG A 101 -2.29 -8.33 3.14
CA ARG A 101 -2.38 -8.72 1.72
C ARG A 101 -2.35 -10.24 1.55
N ASN A 102 -1.51 -10.96 2.29
CA ASN A 102 -1.43 -12.41 2.20
C ASN A 102 -2.73 -13.08 2.66
N ILE A 103 -3.36 -12.57 3.72
CA ILE A 103 -4.65 -13.06 4.22
C ILE A 103 -5.72 -12.94 3.12
N LEU A 104 -5.87 -11.76 2.52
CA LEU A 104 -6.84 -11.51 1.44
C LEU A 104 -6.68 -12.45 0.23
N VAL A 105 -5.46 -12.89 -0.07
CA VAL A 105 -5.17 -13.75 -1.24
C VAL A 105 -5.25 -15.24 -0.91
N HIS A 106 -4.82 -15.65 0.28
CA HIS A 106 -4.62 -17.06 0.61
C HIS A 106 -5.69 -17.66 1.53
N GLU A 107 -6.36 -16.84 2.34
CA GLU A 107 -7.35 -17.28 3.33
C GLU A 107 -8.79 -16.99 2.89
N TYR A 108 -9.00 -16.77 1.58
CA TYR A 108 -10.27 -16.34 0.97
C TYR A 108 -11.51 -17.22 1.29
N LEU A 109 -11.34 -18.41 1.86
CA LEU A 109 -12.46 -19.27 2.29
C LEU A 109 -13.00 -18.90 3.67
N ASP A 110 -12.17 -18.32 4.54
CA ASP A 110 -12.45 -18.08 5.95
C ASP A 110 -11.93 -16.68 6.35
N LEU A 111 -12.27 -15.66 5.55
CA LEU A 111 -11.85 -14.29 5.83
C LEU A 111 -12.51 -13.74 7.11
N ASP A 112 -11.69 -13.24 8.02
CA ASP A 112 -12.15 -12.52 9.20
C ASP A 112 -12.55 -11.08 8.81
N TRP A 113 -13.86 -10.85 8.74
CA TRP A 113 -14.43 -9.56 8.38
C TRP A 113 -14.24 -8.47 9.43
N ASP A 114 -13.97 -8.81 10.70
CA ASP A 114 -13.56 -7.83 11.70
C ASP A 114 -12.18 -7.26 11.36
N GLU A 115 -11.24 -8.10 10.90
CA GLU A 115 -9.91 -7.66 10.45
C GLU A 115 -9.99 -6.84 9.16
N ILE A 116 -10.80 -7.26 8.18
CA ILE A 116 -11.03 -6.52 6.93
C ILE A 116 -11.59 -5.13 7.23
N TYR A 117 -12.60 -5.06 8.11
CA TYR A 117 -13.20 -3.80 8.50
C TYR A 117 -12.22 -2.89 9.23
N ALA A 118 -11.41 -3.45 10.15
CA ALA A 118 -10.36 -2.68 10.82
C ALA A 118 -9.37 -2.07 9.82
N ASN A 119 -8.92 -2.83 8.81
CA ASN A 119 -8.03 -2.33 7.76
C ASN A 119 -8.71 -1.30 6.85
N LEU A 120 -10.02 -1.46 6.59
CA LEU A 120 -10.82 -0.45 5.88
C LEU A 120 -10.89 0.88 6.65
N GLN A 121 -10.76 0.87 7.98
CA GLN A 121 -10.74 2.10 8.77
C GLN A 121 -9.37 2.80 8.79
N THR A 122 -8.30 2.12 8.38
CA THR A 122 -6.92 2.62 8.40
C THR A 122 -6.39 3.04 7.02
N LEU A 123 -7.28 3.42 6.09
CA LEU A 123 -6.87 3.88 4.74
C LEU A 123 -5.92 5.09 4.78
N ASP A 124 -5.98 5.88 5.84
CA ASP A 124 -5.10 7.04 6.05
C ASP A 124 -3.62 6.65 6.01
N ASP A 125 -3.25 5.45 6.49
CA ASP A 125 -1.87 4.97 6.41
C ASP A 125 -1.43 4.71 4.97
N ILE A 126 -2.34 4.24 4.12
CA ILE A 126 -2.09 4.05 2.69
C ILE A 126 -1.92 5.40 1.99
N TYR A 127 -2.73 6.41 2.36
CA TYR A 127 -2.56 7.78 1.88
C TYR A 127 -1.21 8.37 2.30
N VAL A 128 -0.80 8.20 3.56
CA VAL A 128 0.50 8.65 4.07
C VAL A 128 1.64 7.98 3.32
N PHE A 129 1.57 6.66 3.09
CA PHE A 129 2.54 5.94 2.27
C PHE A 129 2.64 6.54 0.85
N ALA A 130 1.50 6.78 0.19
CA ALA A 130 1.47 7.36 -1.15
C ALA A 130 2.11 8.75 -1.21
N GLU A 131 1.90 9.60 -0.20
CA GLU A 131 2.52 10.92 -0.11
C GLU A 131 4.05 10.84 0.04
N TRP A 132 4.56 9.92 0.87
CA TRP A 132 6.01 9.71 0.97
C TRP A 132 6.62 9.25 -0.35
N VAL A 133 5.96 8.35 -1.07
CA VAL A 133 6.41 7.91 -2.40
C VAL A 133 6.40 9.06 -3.40
N ARG A 134 5.36 9.90 -3.42
CA ARG A 134 5.28 11.08 -4.29
C ARG A 134 6.40 12.08 -3.99
N ARG A 135 6.71 12.28 -2.71
CA ARG A 135 7.85 13.11 -2.30
C ARG A 135 9.16 12.55 -2.81
N TRP A 136 9.42 11.25 -2.60
CA TRP A 136 10.62 10.59 -3.11
C TRP A 136 10.74 10.73 -4.64
N LEU A 137 9.65 10.52 -5.39
CA LEU A 137 9.64 10.71 -6.84
C LEU A 137 10.01 12.15 -7.24
N LYS A 138 9.46 13.15 -6.55
CA LYS A 138 9.75 14.57 -6.83
C LYS A 138 11.21 14.90 -6.57
N ASP A 139 11.76 14.46 -5.45
CA ASP A 139 13.15 14.70 -5.06
C ASP A 139 14.12 14.08 -6.10
N HIS A 140 13.75 12.94 -6.72
CA HIS A 140 14.55 12.25 -7.73
C HIS A 140 14.33 12.74 -9.17
N ASP A 141 13.17 13.32 -9.52
CA ASP A 141 12.93 13.92 -10.84
C ASP A 141 13.55 15.33 -10.94
N GLN A 142 13.67 16.06 -9.83
CA GLN A 142 14.25 17.42 -9.79
C GLN A 142 15.79 17.46 -9.75
N GLY A 143 16.47 16.33 -9.61
CA GLY A 143 17.92 16.24 -9.76
C GLY A 143 18.70 17.09 -8.75
N GLU A 144 18.54 16.83 -7.44
CA GLU A 144 19.48 17.32 -6.42
C GLU A 144 20.21 16.10 -5.84
N ILE A 145 21.47 15.88 -6.24
CA ILE A 145 22.67 16.31 -5.50
C ILE A 145 22.53 15.99 -4.01
N GLN A 146 22.80 14.73 -3.65
CA GLN A 146 23.23 14.42 -2.29
C GLN A 146 24.74 14.66 -2.23
N PRO A 147 25.25 15.47 -1.27
CA PRO A 147 26.68 15.76 -1.15
C PRO A 147 27.53 14.53 -0.82
#